data_AF-V4NEX8-F1
#
_entry.id   AF-V4NEX8-F1
#
_cell.length_a   1.000
_cell.length_b   1.000
_cell.length_c   1.000
_cell.angle_alpha   90.00
_cell.angle_beta   90.00
_cell.angle_gamma   90.00
#
_symmetry.space_group_name_H-M   'P 1'
#
loop_
_entity.id
_entity.type
_entity.pdbx_description
1 polymer ?
#
loop_
_entity_poly.entity_id
_entity_poly.type
_entity_poly.pdbx_seq_one_letter_code
_entity_poly.pdbx_strand_id
1 'polypeptide(L)'
;DSNVVERAIRPQTITRKNSLFAGSDGGGRTWATIATVLQTCKMNDVDPAAWLTQTLERLANGWPISKLEDLMPWNFKAYGAS
;
A
#
# COMPACT_ATOMS: atom_id res chain seq x y z
N ASP A 1 -4.81 -11.63 17.40
CA ASP A 1 -5.86 -11.76 16.38
C ASP A 1 -5.19 -11.77 15.01
N SER A 2 -4.85 -12.96 14.49
CA SER A 2 -3.92 -13.09 13.33
C SER A 2 -4.59 -13.64 12.06
N ASN A 3 -5.89 -13.92 12.10
CA ASN A 3 -6.59 -14.64 11.02
C ASN A 3 -7.13 -13.69 9.91
N VAL A 4 -7.40 -12.41 10.22
CA VAL A 4 -7.88 -11.42 9.24
C VAL A 4 -6.77 -10.95 8.29
N VAL A 5 -5.55 -10.84 8.80
CA VAL A 5 -4.39 -10.35 8.03
C VAL A 5 -4.03 -11.27 6.87
N GLU A 6 -4.09 -12.59 7.07
CA GLU A 6 -3.81 -13.57 6.02
C GLU A 6 -4.91 -13.59 4.94
N ARG A 7 -6.16 -13.25 5.31
CA ARG A 7 -7.29 -13.13 4.38
C ARG A 7 -7.39 -11.78 3.66
N ALA A 8 -6.87 -10.70 4.24
CA ALA A 8 -6.93 -9.35 3.64
C ALA A 8 -5.96 -9.21 2.45
N ILE A 9 -4.89 -10.01 2.46
CA ILE A 9 -3.96 -10.16 1.35
C ILE A 9 -4.51 -11.26 0.42
N ARG A 10 -5.71 -11.05 -0.13
CA ARG A 10 -6.27 -12.01 -1.08
C ARG A 10 -5.31 -12.17 -2.26
N PRO A 11 -5.19 -13.38 -2.83
CA PRO A 11 -4.29 -13.64 -3.96
C PRO A 11 -4.56 -12.69 -5.14
N GLN A 12 -5.80 -12.23 -5.35
CA GLN A 12 -6.12 -11.26 -6.41
C GLN A 12 -5.45 -9.88 -6.19
N THR A 13 -5.40 -9.41 -4.95
CA THR A 13 -4.72 -8.15 -4.59
C THR A 13 -3.21 -8.32 -4.70
N ILE A 14 -2.68 -9.51 -4.39
CA ILE A 14 -1.28 -9.87 -4.64
C ILE A 14 -0.95 -9.91 -6.13
N THR A 15 -1.79 -10.55 -6.96
CA THR A 15 -1.58 -10.65 -8.41
C THR A 15 -1.60 -9.26 -9.06
N ARG A 16 -2.54 -8.38 -8.69
CA ARG A 16 -2.58 -7.00 -9.22
C ARG A 16 -1.36 -6.19 -8.78
N LYS A 17 -0.88 -6.39 -7.55
CA LYS A 17 0.39 -5.80 -7.07
C LYS A 17 1.57 -6.36 -7.85
N ASN A 18 1.66 -7.68 -8.04
CA ASN A 18 2.73 -8.32 -8.77
C ASN A 18 2.79 -7.80 -10.22
N SER A 19 1.65 -7.67 -10.89
CA SER A 19 1.57 -7.09 -12.25
C SER A 19 2.03 -5.63 -12.34
N LEU A 20 1.89 -4.83 -11.29
CA LEU A 20 2.41 -3.45 -11.25
C LEU A 20 3.95 -3.40 -11.20
N PHE A 21 4.62 -4.47 -10.78
CA PHE A 21 6.06 -4.50 -10.53
C PHE A 21 6.82 -5.66 -11.24
N ALA A 22 6.11 -6.54 -11.95
CA ALA A 22 6.65 -7.71 -12.65
C ALA A 22 7.45 -7.38 -13.92
N GLY A 23 7.59 -6.09 -14.27
CA GLY A 23 8.30 -5.63 -15.46
C GLY A 23 9.78 -5.30 -15.26
N SER A 24 10.37 -5.52 -14.07
CA SER A 24 11.77 -5.18 -13.80
C SER A 24 12.48 -6.29 -13.03
N ASP A 25 13.73 -6.58 -13.41
CA ASP A 25 14.66 -7.59 -12.87
C ASP A 25 14.78 -7.62 -11.33
N GLY A 26 14.28 -6.58 -10.63
CA GLY A 26 14.23 -6.42 -9.18
C GLY A 26 12.92 -6.76 -8.46
N GLY A 27 12.00 -7.53 -9.05
CA GLY A 27 10.66 -7.79 -8.51
C GLY A 27 10.59 -8.28 -7.04
N GLY A 28 11.57 -9.06 -6.58
CA GLY A 28 11.65 -9.51 -5.19
C GLY A 28 11.97 -8.40 -4.18
N ARG A 29 12.82 -7.44 -4.57
CA ARG A 29 13.21 -6.31 -3.70
C ARG A 29 12.09 -5.29 -3.60
N THR A 30 11.39 -5.05 -4.71
CA THR A 30 10.19 -4.22 -4.74
C THR A 30 9.07 -4.82 -3.87
N TRP A 31 8.90 -6.14 -3.89
CA TRP A 31 7.93 -6.82 -3.03
C TRP A 31 8.26 -6.68 -1.54
N ALA A 32 9.53 -6.83 -1.14
CA ALA A 32 9.98 -6.64 0.24
C ALA A 32 9.69 -5.21 0.75
N THR A 33 9.92 -4.20 -0.09
CA THR A 33 9.59 -2.81 0.24
C THR A 33 8.10 -2.62 0.47
N ILE A 34 7.24 -3.15 -0.42
CA ILE A 34 5.79 -3.06 -0.27
C ILE A 34 5.32 -3.78 0.99
N ALA A 35 5.78 -5.02 1.22
CA ALA A 35 5.45 -5.79 2.41
C ALA A 35 5.81 -5.03 3.71
N THR A 36 6.96 -4.36 3.72
CA THR A 36 7.40 -3.51 4.84
C THR A 36 6.41 -2.37 5.09
N VAL A 37 5.99 -1.64 4.05
CA VAL A 37 5.03 -0.53 4.22
C VAL A 37 3.64 -1.01 4.62
N LEU A 38 3.18 -2.16 4.10
CA LEU A 38 1.92 -2.78 4.54
C LEU A 38 1.99 -3.21 6.01
N GLN A 39 3.15 -3.64 6.51
CA GLN A 39 3.36 -3.91 7.92
C GLN A 39 3.31 -2.61 8.74
N THR A 40 3.92 -1.52 8.25
CA THR A 40 3.81 -0.19 8.88
C THR A 40 2.36 0.30 8.97
N CYS A 41 1.52 0.04 7.96
CA CYS A 41 0.08 0.37 8.01
C CYS A 41 -0.58 -0.28 9.23
N LYS A 42 -0.33 -1.58 9.46
CA LYS A 42 -0.89 -2.30 10.61
C LYS A 42 -0.40 -1.74 11.94
N MET A 43 0.87 -1.34 12.02
CA MET A 43 1.42 -0.72 13.23
C MET A 43 0.78 0.63 13.56
N ASN A 44 0.15 1.28 12.56
CA ASN A 44 -0.54 2.56 12.71
C ASN A 44 -2.08 2.42 12.74
N ASP A 45 -2.61 1.20 12.90
CA ASP A 45 -4.06 0.91 12.84
C ASP A 45 -4.73 1.32 11.51
N VAL A 46 -3.94 1.33 10.43
CA VAL A 46 -4.40 1.72 9.09
C VAL A 46 -4.67 0.48 8.25
N ASP A 47 -5.84 0.44 7.59
CA ASP A 47 -6.13 -0.61 6.63
C ASP A 47 -5.14 -0.55 5.44
N PRO A 48 -4.32 -1.59 5.25
CA PRO A 48 -3.24 -1.56 4.26
C PRO A 48 -3.76 -1.57 2.81
N ALA A 49 -4.97 -2.07 2.57
CA ALA A 49 -5.57 -2.08 1.23
C ALA A 49 -6.15 -0.70 0.88
N ALA A 50 -6.81 -0.04 1.82
CA ALA A 50 -7.34 1.31 1.69
C ALA A 50 -6.22 2.33 1.50
N TRP A 51 -5.17 2.26 2.34
CA TRP A 51 -3.99 3.11 2.19
C TRP A 51 -3.34 2.95 0.82
N LEU A 52 -3.06 1.71 0.40
CA LEU A 52 -2.39 1.48 -0.87
C LEU A 52 -3.24 1.95 -2.07
N THR A 53 -4.55 1.69 -2.04
CA THR A 53 -5.46 2.10 -3.11
C THR A 53 -5.46 3.61 -3.23
N GLN A 54 -5.67 4.33 -2.13
CA GLN A 54 -5.70 5.78 -2.11
C GLN A 54 -4.35 6.40 -2.50
N THR A 55 -3.24 5.83 -2.02
CA THR A 55 -1.89 6.29 -2.37
C THR A 55 -1.60 6.11 -3.86
N LEU A 56 -1.94 4.96 -4.44
CA LEU A 56 -1.78 4.72 -5.88
C LEU A 56 -2.68 5.65 -6.71
N GLU A 57 -3.91 5.90 -6.29
CA GLU A 57 -4.81 6.86 -6.93
C GLU A 57 -4.22 8.28 -6.90
N ARG A 58 -3.70 8.74 -5.75
CA ARG A 58 -3.05 10.05 -5.62
C ARG A 58 -1.83 10.16 -6.54
N LEU A 59 -0.98 9.14 -6.56
CA LEU A 59 0.19 9.09 -7.45
C LEU A 59 -0.21 9.13 -8.93
N ALA A 60 -1.23 8.36 -9.33
CA ALA A 60 -1.77 8.37 -10.69
C ALA A 60 -2.37 9.73 -11.09
N ASN A 61 -2.90 10.48 -10.11
CA ASN A 61 -3.40 11.85 -10.30
C ASN A 61 -2.29 12.92 -10.26
N GLY A 62 -1.01 12.53 -10.29
CA GLY A 62 0.11 13.48 -10.39
C GLY A 62 0.50 14.10 -9.05
N TRP A 63 0.38 13.36 -7.94
CA TRP A 63 0.82 13.84 -6.63
C TRP A 63 2.28 14.34 -6.67
N PRO A 64 2.56 15.55 -6.17
CA PRO A 64 3.91 16.11 -6.24
C PRO A 64 4.87 15.31 -5.36
N ILE A 65 6.05 14.98 -5.91
CA ILE A 65 7.08 14.20 -5.21
C ILE A 65 7.53 14.87 -3.90
N SER A 66 7.51 16.21 -3.85
CA SER A 66 7.82 17.00 -2.65
C SER A 66 6.86 16.77 -1.49
N LYS A 67 5.71 16.11 -1.72
CA LYS A 67 4.70 15.78 -0.69
C LYS A 67 4.55 14.26 -0.49
N LEU A 68 5.56 13.48 -0.84
CA LEU A 68 5.51 12.02 -0.69
C LEU A 68 5.28 11.60 0.78
N GLU A 69 5.80 12.37 1.71
CA GLU A 69 5.64 12.19 3.15
C GLU A 69 4.17 12.26 3.63
N ASP A 70 3.31 13.04 2.95
CA ASP A 70 1.85 13.07 3.20
C ASP A 70 1.15 11.76 2.78
N LEU A 71 1.80 10.95 1.95
CA LEU A 71 1.28 9.64 1.53
C LEU A 71 1.67 8.52 2.48
N MET A 72 2.46 8.79 3.52
CA MET A 72 2.88 7.75 4.45
C MET A 72 1.71 7.26 5.32
N PRO A 73 1.73 6.00 5.77
CA PRO A 73 0.60 5.39 6.48
C PRO A 73 0.22 6.12 7.77
N TRP A 74 1.15 6.74 8.50
CA TRP A 74 0.82 7.54 9.69
C TRP A 74 0.04 8.83 9.38
N ASN A 75 0.06 9.30 8.12
CA ASN A 75 -0.70 10.45 7.63
C ASN A 75 -2.01 10.03 6.94
N PHE A 76 -2.35 8.74 6.97
CA PHE A 76 -3.50 8.22 6.24
C PHE A 76 -4.82 8.80 6.76
N LYS A 77 -5.61 9.35 5.83
CA LYS A 77 -6.99 9.77 6.05
C LYS A 77 -7.87 9.11 5.01
N ALA A 78 -8.64 8.12 5.43
CA ALA A 78 -9.59 7.45 4.56
C ALA A 78 -10.58 8.46 3.98
N TYR A 79 -10.96 8.28 2.72
CA TYR A 79 -12.00 9.12 2.12
C TYR A 79 -13.29 9.01 2.95
N GLY A 80 -13.80 10.15 3.43
CA GLY A 80 -15.01 10.22 4.24
C GLY A 80 -14.82 10.01 5.75
N ALA A 81 -13.60 9.78 6.24
CA ALA A 81 -13.30 9.89 7.67
C ALA A 81 -13.26 11.39 8.04
N SER A 82 -14.37 11.89 8.61
CA SER A 82 -14.46 13.23 9.19
C SER A 82 -13.99 13.23 10.63
#